data_AF-A0AAD6UYW9-F1
#
_entry.id   AF-A0AAD6UYW9-F1
#
_cell.length_a   1.000
_cell.length_b   1.000
_cell.length_c   1.000
_cell.angle_alpha   90.00
_cell.angle_beta   90.00
_cell.angle_gamma   90.00
#
_symmetry.space_group_name_H-M   'P 1'
#
loop_
_entity.id
_entity.type
_entity.pdbx_description
1 polymer ?
#
loop_
_entity_poly.entity_id
_entity_poly.type
_entity_poly.pdbx_seq_one_letter_code
_entity_poly.pdbx_strand_id
1 'polypeptide(L)'
;CKHGKVVIAHLRNSPLEELFTSNTTQAREFRQNIVKYNMVLSFTSLGVKEDHSINNGGGPPVFRIRDELHHIGALLPPTGQVPTYAQLYIIDPDAAVNQRMANSPTLRRETMETLQRVVMTHHQYAPIYMRAKAVFANNAAGDDTITPLTSSLLSQQIPNGQQ
;
A
#
# COMPACT_ATOMS: atom_id res chain seq x y z
N CYS A 1 -7.24 -0.34 -29.72
CA CYS A 1 -6.62 0.65 -30.62
C CYS A 1 -7.64 1.15 -31.65
N LYS A 2 -7.89 2.46 -31.74
CA LYS A 2 -8.92 3.07 -32.62
C LYS A 2 -8.26 3.65 -33.89
N HIS A 3 -7.68 2.81 -34.73
CA HIS A 3 -7.06 3.18 -36.02
C HIS A 3 -6.08 4.38 -35.95
N GLY A 4 -5.19 4.42 -34.96
CA GLY A 4 -4.15 5.48 -34.89
C GLY A 4 -4.63 6.89 -34.53
N LYS A 5 -5.93 7.11 -34.28
CA LYS A 5 -6.46 8.43 -33.84
C LYS A 5 -6.15 8.79 -32.39
N VAL A 6 -5.60 7.85 -31.63
CA VAL A 6 -5.16 8.09 -30.25
C VAL A 6 -3.65 8.26 -30.30
N VAL A 7 -3.20 9.52 -30.33
CA VAL A 7 -1.81 9.86 -30.05
C VAL A 7 -1.64 9.71 -28.55
N ILE A 8 -1.10 8.56 -28.12
CA ILE A 8 -0.69 8.38 -26.74
C ILE A 8 0.54 9.26 -26.55
N ALA A 9 0.46 10.23 -25.63
CA ALA A 9 1.61 11.05 -25.27
C ALA A 9 2.78 10.11 -24.92
N HIS A 10 3.97 10.42 -25.44
CA HIS A 10 5.17 9.67 -25.08
C HIS A 10 5.30 9.72 -23.56
N LEU A 11 5.17 8.56 -22.90
CA LEU A 11 5.35 8.47 -21.47
C LEU A 11 6.77 8.92 -21.18
N ARG A 12 6.95 9.95 -20.36
CA ARG A 12 8.28 10.35 -19.88
C ARG A 12 8.97 9.12 -19.32
N ASN A 13 10.27 8.96 -19.59
CA ASN A 13 11.07 7.84 -19.10
C ASN A 13 10.79 7.64 -17.61
N SER A 14 10.13 6.53 -17.30
CA SER A 14 9.77 6.22 -15.92
C SER A 14 11.04 5.78 -15.21
N PRO A 15 11.27 6.17 -13.95
CA PRO A 15 12.32 5.57 -13.14
C PRO A 15 12.15 4.04 -12.95
N LEU A 16 11.01 3.48 -13.36
CA LEU A 16 10.75 2.03 -13.37
C LEU A 16 10.98 1.38 -14.74
N GLU A 17 11.24 2.15 -15.80
CA GLU A 17 11.35 1.63 -17.17
C GLU A 17 12.39 0.52 -17.27
N GLU A 18 13.58 0.72 -16.70
CA GLU A 18 14.65 -0.28 -16.67
C GLU A 18 14.25 -1.56 -15.94
N LEU A 19 13.46 -1.46 -14.86
CA LEU A 19 12.97 -2.64 -14.12
C LEU A 19 12.01 -3.48 -14.98
N PHE A 20 11.24 -2.85 -15.87
CA PHE A 20 10.31 -3.54 -16.76
C PHE A 20 10.95 -4.06 -18.05
N THR A 21 11.94 -3.36 -18.61
CA THR A 21 12.44 -3.64 -19.97
C THR A 21 13.82 -4.26 -20.00
N SER A 22 14.69 -3.99 -19.02
CA SER A 22 16.07 -4.47 -19.06
C SER A 22 16.19 -5.96 -18.71
N ASN A 23 17.33 -6.55 -19.08
CA ASN A 23 17.69 -7.95 -18.80
C ASN A 23 18.66 -8.09 -17.61
N THR A 24 18.82 -7.04 -16.79
CA THR A 24 19.65 -7.11 -15.60
C THR A 24 19.08 -8.12 -14.60
N THR A 25 19.94 -8.64 -13.71
CA THR A 25 19.51 -9.53 -12.62
C THR A 25 18.45 -8.87 -11.75
N GLN A 26 18.59 -7.56 -11.49
CA GLN A 26 17.62 -6.78 -10.73
C GLN A 26 16.25 -6.73 -11.41
N ALA A 27 16.22 -6.39 -12.70
CA ALA A 27 14.97 -6.26 -13.45
C ALA A 27 14.24 -7.60 -13.61
N ARG A 28 14.98 -8.69 -13.82
CA ARG A 28 14.42 -10.06 -13.85
C ARG A 28 13.80 -10.45 -12.51
N GLU A 29 14.52 -10.21 -11.41
CA GLU A 29 14.04 -10.48 -10.06
C GLU A 29 12.79 -9.65 -9.72
N PHE A 30 12.81 -8.35 -10.04
CA PHE A 30 11.66 -7.48 -9.86
C PHE A 30 10.42 -8.01 -10.60
N ARG A 31 10.55 -8.37 -11.89
CA ARG A 31 9.40 -8.89 -12.66
C ARG A 31 8.88 -10.21 -12.11
N GLN A 32 9.75 -11.07 -11.59
CA GLN A 32 9.37 -12.34 -10.96
C GLN A 32 8.66 -12.12 -9.61
N ASN A 33 8.98 -11.06 -8.88
CA ASN A 33 8.44 -10.77 -7.55
C ASN A 33 7.52 -9.53 -7.50
N ILE A 34 7.05 -9.02 -8.65
CA ILE A 34 6.29 -7.76 -8.73
C ILE A 34 5.05 -7.74 -7.83
N VAL A 35 4.38 -8.89 -7.71
CA VAL A 35 3.21 -9.05 -6.81
C VAL A 35 3.63 -8.83 -5.35
N LYS A 36 4.75 -9.43 -4.92
CA LYS A 36 5.27 -9.25 -3.55
C LYS A 36 5.67 -7.80 -3.29
N TYR A 37 6.33 -7.15 -4.24
CA TYR A 37 6.65 -5.74 -4.14
C TYR A 37 5.39 -4.88 -3.96
N ASN A 38 4.35 -5.13 -4.75
CA ASN A 38 3.08 -4.42 -4.63
C ASN A 38 2.39 -4.69 -3.29
N MET A 39 2.42 -5.93 -2.78
CA MET A 39 1.86 -6.27 -1.47
C MET A 39 2.57 -5.51 -0.34
N VAL A 40 3.90 -5.50 -0.37
CA VAL A 40 4.70 -4.81 0.66
C VAL A 40 4.50 -3.30 0.61
N LEU A 41 4.26 -2.73 -0.57
CA LEU A 41 3.98 -1.30 -0.80
C LEU A 41 2.47 -0.97 -0.78
N SER A 42 1.62 -1.87 -0.29
CA SER A 42 0.19 -1.57 -0.21
C SER A 42 -0.08 -0.53 0.88
N PHE A 43 -0.88 0.49 0.54
CA PHE A 43 -1.42 1.46 1.52
C PHE A 43 -2.50 0.86 2.40
N THR A 44 -3.14 -0.24 1.99
CA THR A 44 -4.19 -0.90 2.75
C THR A 44 -3.80 -2.35 2.99
N SER A 45 -3.75 -2.76 4.24
CA SER A 45 -3.83 -4.17 4.62
C SER A 45 -5.24 -4.66 4.31
N LEU A 46 -5.34 -5.76 3.59
CA LEU A 46 -6.61 -6.44 3.34
C LEU A 46 -6.65 -7.68 4.23
N GLY A 47 -7.59 -7.72 5.17
CA GLY A 47 -7.93 -8.94 5.88
C GLY A 47 -8.85 -9.77 5.00
N VAL A 48 -8.29 -10.65 4.17
CA VAL A 48 -9.07 -11.57 3.32
C VAL A 48 -8.59 -13.00 3.46
N LYS A 49 -9.53 -13.94 3.42
CA LYS A 49 -9.23 -15.36 3.24
C LYS A 49 -8.93 -15.63 1.77
N GLU A 50 -7.65 -15.76 1.43
CA GLU A 50 -7.23 -16.05 0.06
C GLU A 50 -7.72 -17.42 -0.40
N ASP A 51 -8.34 -17.46 -1.58
CA ASP A 51 -8.76 -18.69 -2.24
C ASP A 51 -7.75 -19.10 -3.30
N HIS A 52 -6.79 -19.95 -2.92
CA HIS A 52 -5.77 -20.45 -3.85
C HIS A 52 -6.29 -21.51 -4.83
N SER A 53 -7.50 -22.03 -4.66
CA SER A 53 -8.03 -23.14 -5.47
C SER A 53 -8.23 -22.79 -6.96
N ILE A 54 -8.25 -21.49 -7.29
CA ILE A 54 -8.54 -20.98 -8.63
C ILE A 54 -7.29 -20.78 -9.51
N ASN A 55 -6.09 -20.80 -8.91
CA ASN A 55 -4.83 -20.50 -9.62
C ASN A 55 -4.10 -21.77 -10.12
N ASN A 56 -4.83 -22.88 -10.26
CA ASN A 56 -4.28 -24.16 -10.72
C ASN A 56 -4.20 -24.30 -12.25
N GLY A 57 -4.64 -23.28 -13.01
CA GLY A 57 -4.59 -23.27 -14.47
C GLY A 57 -3.36 -22.54 -15.04
N GLY A 58 -3.15 -22.63 -16.36
CA GLY A 58 -2.06 -21.93 -17.06
C GLY A 58 -2.32 -20.44 -17.37
N GLY A 59 -3.39 -19.86 -16.82
CA GLY A 59 -3.74 -18.46 -17.01
C GLY A 59 -3.00 -17.52 -16.06
N PRO A 60 -3.07 -16.20 -16.27
CA PRO A 60 -2.56 -15.22 -15.32
C PRO A 60 -3.18 -15.43 -13.92
N PRO A 61 -2.41 -15.23 -12.84
CA PRO A 61 -2.90 -15.44 -11.48
C PRO A 61 -4.09 -14.52 -11.18
N VAL A 62 -5.16 -15.10 -10.65
CA VAL A 62 -6.37 -14.43 -10.23
C VAL A 62 -6.36 -14.27 -8.71
N PHE A 63 -6.53 -13.04 -8.24
CA PHE A 63 -6.79 -12.76 -6.83
C PHE A 63 -8.30 -12.72 -6.62
N ARG A 64 -8.84 -13.68 -5.87
CA ARG A 64 -10.27 -13.75 -5.56
C ARG A 64 -10.49 -13.60 -4.07
N ILE A 65 -11.32 -12.61 -3.74
CA ILE A 65 -11.78 -12.32 -2.39
C ILE A 65 -13.09 -13.10 -2.19
N ARG A 66 -13.17 -13.90 -1.14
CA ARG A 66 -14.43 -14.47 -0.64
C ARG A 66 -14.76 -13.72 0.66
N ASP A 67 -16.04 -13.35 0.82
CA ASP A 67 -16.59 -12.63 1.98
C ASP A 67 -16.24 -11.11 2.05
N GLU A 68 -16.40 -10.51 3.24
CA GLU A 68 -16.24 -9.07 3.46
C GLU A 68 -14.77 -8.61 3.44
N LEU A 69 -14.55 -7.42 2.89
CA LEU A 69 -13.25 -6.76 2.88
C LEU A 69 -13.05 -6.02 4.22
N HIS A 70 -12.18 -6.52 5.08
CA HIS A 70 -11.81 -5.81 6.31
C HIS A 70 -10.53 -5.00 6.11
N HIS A 71 -10.59 -3.69 6.38
CA HIS A 71 -9.42 -2.82 6.45
C HIS A 71 -8.78 -2.95 7.84
N ILE A 72 -7.53 -3.43 7.92
CA ILE A 72 -6.87 -3.69 9.21
C ILE A 72 -6.05 -2.47 9.65
N GLY A 73 -6.43 -1.89 10.78
CA GLY A 73 -5.49 -1.24 11.70
C GLY A 73 -5.69 0.25 11.92
N ALA A 74 -5.36 0.68 13.14
CA ALA A 74 -5.21 2.09 13.49
C ALA A 74 -4.18 2.76 12.58
N LEU A 75 -4.44 4.02 12.22
CA LEU A 75 -3.54 4.78 11.33
C LEU A 75 -2.13 4.92 11.92
N LEU A 76 -2.04 5.00 13.25
CA LEU A 76 -0.79 4.98 13.99
C LEU A 76 -0.50 3.56 14.49
N PRO A 77 0.77 3.11 14.49
CA PRO A 77 1.13 1.87 15.15
C PRO A 77 0.81 1.98 16.65
N PRO A 78 0.14 0.97 17.25
CA PRO A 78 -0.04 0.90 18.69
C PRO A 78 1.32 0.95 19.40
N THR A 79 1.37 1.52 20.61
CA THR A 79 2.61 1.61 21.40
C THR A 79 3.27 0.24 21.54
N GLY A 80 4.54 0.14 21.14
CA GLY A 80 5.33 -1.10 21.21
C GLY A 80 5.07 -2.10 20.07
N GLN A 81 4.18 -1.81 19.12
CA GLN A 81 3.98 -2.63 17.93
C GLN A 81 4.78 -2.14 16.74
N VAL A 82 5.23 -3.09 15.93
CA VAL A 82 5.95 -2.85 14.69
C VAL A 82 4.98 -2.30 13.64
N PRO A 83 5.28 -1.16 13.01
CA PRO A 83 4.41 -0.58 11.99
C PRO A 83 4.33 -1.46 10.75
N THR A 84 3.13 -1.56 10.16
CA THR A 84 2.88 -2.35 8.96
C THR A 84 2.05 -1.58 7.92
N TYR A 85 2.22 -1.91 6.64
CA TYR A 85 1.44 -1.38 5.52
C TYR A 85 1.29 0.15 5.52
N ALA A 86 0.08 0.67 5.73
CA ALA A 86 -0.27 2.09 5.78
C ALA A 86 0.61 2.88 6.76
N GLN A 87 0.92 2.28 7.91
CA GLN A 87 1.70 2.92 8.98
C GLN A 87 3.15 3.18 8.54
N LEU A 88 3.65 2.46 7.53
CA LEU A 88 4.98 2.68 6.98
C LEU A 88 5.07 3.94 6.11
N TYR A 89 3.94 4.56 5.75
CA TYR A 89 3.91 5.83 5.02
C TYR A 89 3.93 7.07 5.94
N ILE A 90 3.81 6.88 7.25
CA ILE A 90 3.79 7.97 8.24
C ILE A 90 5.05 8.01 9.11
N ILE A 91 5.91 6.98 9.08
CA ILE A 91 7.20 7.01 9.78
C ILE A 91 8.29 7.61 8.89
N ASP A 92 9.51 7.69 9.42
CA ASP A 92 10.68 8.09 8.65
C ASP A 92 10.87 7.18 7.42
N PRO A 93 11.15 7.73 6.21
CA PRO A 93 11.26 6.93 4.99
C PRO A 93 12.34 5.83 5.04
N ASP A 94 13.47 6.07 5.70
CA ASP A 94 14.55 5.09 5.81
C ASP A 94 14.17 3.99 6.81
N ALA A 95 13.53 4.37 7.92
CA ALA A 95 12.93 3.41 8.85
C ALA A 95 11.86 2.55 8.18
N ALA A 96 11.05 3.12 7.28
CA ALA A 96 10.05 2.39 6.51
C ALA A 96 10.68 1.35 5.58
N VAL A 97 11.74 1.70 4.83
CA VAL A 97 12.47 0.75 3.98
C VAL A 97 13.02 -0.39 4.83
N ASN A 98 13.67 -0.08 5.95
CA ASN A 98 14.22 -1.09 6.85
C ASN A 98 13.14 -2.06 7.34
N GLN A 99 11.98 -1.55 7.73
CA GLN A 99 10.87 -2.38 8.16
C GLN A 99 10.29 -3.24 7.02
N ARG A 100 10.16 -2.68 5.81
CA ARG A 100 9.74 -3.44 4.62
C ARG A 100 10.70 -4.58 4.31
N MET A 101 12.01 -4.32 4.41
CA MET A 101 13.04 -5.34 4.20
C MET A 101 13.03 -6.42 5.28
N ALA A 102 12.80 -6.06 6.55
CA ALA A 102 12.63 -7.03 7.63
C ALA A 102 11.41 -7.94 7.39
N ASN A 103 10.31 -7.38 6.90
CA ASN A 103 9.09 -8.13 6.58
C ASN A 103 9.21 -8.96 5.29
N SER A 104 10.21 -8.71 4.45
CA SER A 104 10.36 -9.35 3.13
C SER A 104 11.83 -9.52 2.75
N PRO A 105 12.56 -10.41 3.46
CA PRO A 105 14.01 -10.58 3.29
C PRO A 105 14.41 -11.17 1.94
N THR A 106 13.46 -11.71 1.17
CA THR A 106 13.69 -12.28 -0.15
C THR A 106 13.73 -11.24 -1.28
N LEU A 107 13.31 -10.00 -1.00
CA LEU A 107 13.28 -8.91 -1.99
C LEU A 107 14.61 -8.16 -2.01
N ARG A 108 14.90 -7.50 -3.14
CA ARG A 108 16.05 -6.59 -3.25
C ARG A 108 15.73 -5.22 -2.66
N ARG A 109 16.61 -4.74 -1.77
CA ARG A 109 16.54 -3.43 -1.10
C ARG A 109 16.55 -2.26 -2.10
N GLU A 110 17.48 -2.26 -3.03
CA GLU A 110 17.63 -1.19 -4.03
C GLU A 110 16.35 -0.99 -4.87
N THR A 111 15.71 -2.11 -5.27
CA THR A 111 14.42 -2.08 -5.96
C THR A 111 13.32 -1.51 -5.05
N MET A 112 13.30 -1.90 -3.77
CA MET A 112 12.34 -1.40 -2.78
C MET A 112 12.46 0.11 -2.58
N GLU A 113 13.69 0.62 -2.44
CA GLU A 113 13.98 2.06 -2.30
C GLU A 113 13.51 2.83 -3.53
N THR A 114 13.78 2.31 -4.73
CA THR A 114 13.32 2.91 -5.99
C THR A 114 11.80 2.97 -6.05
N LEU A 115 11.11 1.87 -5.73
CA LEU A 115 9.64 1.81 -5.76
C LEU A 115 9.02 2.71 -4.69
N GLN A 116 9.56 2.71 -3.46
CA GLN A 116 9.07 3.58 -2.38
C GLN A 116 9.18 5.06 -2.78
N ARG A 117 10.33 5.46 -3.33
CA ARG A 117 10.53 6.82 -3.84
C ARG A 117 9.48 7.18 -4.89
N VAL A 118 9.26 6.31 -5.88
CA VAL A 118 8.25 6.54 -6.94
C VAL A 118 6.85 6.68 -6.36
N VAL A 119 6.46 5.80 -5.44
CA VAL A 119 5.16 5.87 -4.76
C VAL A 119 5.04 7.18 -3.98
N MET A 120 6.04 7.57 -3.20
CA MET A 120 5.99 8.79 -2.40
C MET A 120 5.97 10.07 -3.25
N THR A 121 6.63 10.07 -4.41
CA THR A 121 6.70 11.25 -5.29
C THR A 121 5.45 11.41 -6.16
N HIS A 122 4.87 10.31 -6.64
CA HIS A 122 3.84 10.36 -7.70
C HIS A 122 2.46 9.87 -7.28
N HIS A 123 2.32 9.16 -6.15
CA HIS A 123 1.04 8.61 -5.74
C HIS A 123 0.19 9.65 -5.00
N GLN A 124 -1.01 9.93 -5.51
CA GLN A 124 -1.94 10.92 -4.96
C GLN A 124 -2.27 10.74 -3.47
N TYR A 125 -2.20 9.50 -2.96
CA TYR A 125 -2.52 9.20 -1.57
C TYR A 125 -1.31 9.39 -0.63
N ALA A 126 -0.06 9.35 -1.10
CA ALA A 126 1.11 9.51 -0.23
C ALA A 126 1.10 10.85 0.55
N PRO A 127 0.76 12.01 -0.06
CA PRO A 127 0.60 13.26 0.67
C PRO A 127 -0.54 13.25 1.69
N ILE A 128 -1.61 12.49 1.44
CA ILE A 128 -2.77 12.41 2.35
C ILE A 128 -2.37 11.70 3.65
N TYR A 129 -1.63 10.58 3.56
CA TYR A 129 -1.10 9.89 4.73
C TYR A 129 -0.08 10.74 5.50
N MET A 130 0.81 11.45 4.80
CA MET A 130 1.75 12.38 5.45
C MET A 130 1.05 13.52 6.18
N ARG A 131 -0.02 14.09 5.60
CA ARG A 131 -0.83 15.14 6.25
C ARG A 131 -1.59 14.61 7.45
N ALA A 132 -2.14 13.39 7.37
CA ALA A 132 -2.82 12.78 8.49
C ALA A 132 -1.90 12.71 9.72
N LYS A 133 -0.63 12.30 9.54
CA LYS A 133 0.39 12.34 10.61
C LYS A 133 0.50 13.73 11.26
N ALA A 134 0.60 14.79 10.46
CA ALA A 134 0.73 16.16 10.97
C ALA A 134 -0.49 16.59 11.78
N VAL A 135 -1.70 16.22 11.34
CA VAL A 135 -2.94 16.48 12.08
C VAL A 135 -2.96 15.72 13.41
N PHE A 136 -2.56 14.44 13.43
CA PHE A 136 -2.48 13.67 14.68
C PHE A 136 -1.42 14.21 15.65
N ALA A 137 -0.26 14.64 15.16
CA ALA A 137 0.78 15.24 15.99
C ALA A 137 0.32 16.57 16.61
N ASN A 138 -0.39 17.40 15.84
CA ASN A 138 -0.94 18.67 16.33
C ASN A 138 -2.07 18.48 17.33
N ASN A 139 -2.89 17.43 17.16
CA ASN A 139 -3.98 17.11 18.09
C ASN A 139 -3.46 16.45 19.39
N ALA A 140 -2.40 15.63 19.31
CA ALA A 140 -1.77 15.02 20.49
C ALA A 140 -1.02 16.05 21.36
N ALA A 141 -0.64 17.20 20.81
CA ALA A 141 -0.07 18.31 21.55
C ALA A 141 -1.13 19.14 22.32
N GLY A 142 -2.43 18.80 22.21
CA GLY A 142 -3.53 19.58 22.76
C GLY A 142 -4.52 18.83 23.66
N ASP A 143 -4.37 17.53 23.93
CA ASP A 143 -5.37 16.79 24.72
C ASP A 143 -4.79 15.53 25.40
N ASP A 144 -4.72 15.56 26.73
CA ASP A 144 -4.28 14.47 27.62
C ASP A 144 -5.34 13.34 27.79
N THR A 145 -6.41 13.31 27.00
CA THR A 145 -7.50 12.34 27.21
C THR A 145 -8.01 11.63 25.95
N ILE A 146 -7.16 10.87 25.26
CA ILE A 146 -7.67 9.94 24.22
C ILE A 146 -8.08 8.60 24.84
N THR A 147 -9.37 8.50 25.19
CA THR A 147 -10.04 7.19 25.32
C THR A 147 -10.20 6.58 23.91
N PRO A 148 -9.91 5.29 23.71
CA PRO A 148 -10.03 4.68 22.39
C PRO A 148 -11.51 4.65 21.96
N LEU A 149 -11.79 5.11 20.74
CA LEU A 149 -13.08 4.93 20.08
C LEU A 149 -13.34 3.44 19.95
N THR A 150 -14.09 2.89 20.90
CA THR A 150 -14.58 1.51 20.83
C THR A 150 -15.70 1.41 19.80
N SER A 151 -15.83 0.21 19.23
CA SER A 151 -16.72 -0.21 18.13
C SER A 151 -18.22 0.14 18.24
N SER A 152 -18.67 0.90 19.25
CA SER A 152 -20.09 1.15 19.51
C SER A 152 -20.66 2.43 18.89
N LEU A 153 -19.84 3.31 18.30
CA LEU A 153 -20.31 4.60 17.78
C LEU A 153 -20.56 4.67 16.26
N LEU A 154 -20.33 3.59 15.51
CA LEU A 154 -20.61 3.54 14.07
C LEU A 154 -22.04 3.09 13.72
N SER A 155 -22.88 2.75 14.70
CA SER A 155 -24.25 2.28 14.46
C SER A 155 -25.33 3.37 14.54
N GLN A 156 -24.99 4.66 14.70
CA GLN A 156 -25.99 5.72 14.88
C GLN A 156 -26.07 6.79 13.78
N GLN A 157 -25.41 6.60 12.64
CA GLN A 157 -25.59 7.51 11.50
C GLN A 157 -25.86 6.76 10.18
N ILE A 158 -27.00 6.07 10.13
CA ILE A 158 -27.71 5.86 8.86
C ILE A 158 -29.08 6.53 9.02
N PRO A 159 -29.37 7.62 8.27
CA PRO A 159 -30.69 8.24 8.32
C PRO A 159 -31.75 7.28 7.79
N ASN A 160 -32.76 7.02 8.62
CA ASN A 160 -34.01 6.41 8.18
C ASN A 160 -34.65 7.27 7.09
N GLY A 161 -35.02 6.64 5.97
CA GLY A 161 -35.70 7.27 4.83
C GLY A 161 -36.06 6.22 3.79
N GLN A 162 -36.96 5.29 4.10
CA GLN A 162 -38.38 5.29 3.69
C GLN A 162 -38.59 4.55 2.35
N GLN A 163 -39.75 3.89 2.29
CA GLN A 163 -40.22 2.89 1.33
C GLN A 163 -40.31 3.41 -0.11
#